data_AF-A0A9D6WC95-F1
#
_entry.id   AF-A0A9D6WC95-F1
#
_cell.length_a   1.000
_cell.length_b   1.000
_cell.length_c   1.000
_cell.angle_alpha   90.00
_cell.angle_beta   90.00
_cell.angle_gamma   90.00
#
_symmetry.space_group_name_H-M   'P 1'
#
loop_
_entity.id
_entity.type
_entity.pdbx_description
1 polymer ?
#
loop_
_entity_poly.entity_id
_entity_poly.type
_entity_poly.pdbx_seq_one_letter_code
_entity_poly.pdbx_strand_id
1 'polypeptide(L)'
;MSEAPARPLPRDRLVADALFAVQLGCALLFGGSQALHMLHTTEGVSLSWFGFWEAFLLINFRLALRAHRAWPSRVTTQTVAVYALWTAIIGLDLAVMLVRGQARWTDIDTLTTLVAGAGVAVTIALARARRMTIADPIVRGWLAVFFKAVPQLTLAWNIARVGGGGLSPLGVVAGHVTICTRLGQLGLAIREAGFDRNRLGSALSEVANEASWIVATVVWLLV
;
A
#
# COMPACT_ATOMS: atom_id res chain seq x y z
N MET A 1 10.08 -28.99 -16.41
CA MET A 1 8.85 -29.65 -15.89
C MET A 1 8.44 -28.90 -14.63
N SER A 2 7.31 -28.19 -14.66
CA SER A 2 6.78 -27.55 -13.44
C SER A 2 6.12 -28.65 -12.62
N GLU A 3 6.60 -28.90 -11.41
CA GLU A 3 5.90 -29.76 -10.47
C GLU A 3 4.46 -29.27 -10.30
N ALA A 4 3.53 -30.23 -10.18
CA ALA A 4 2.16 -29.89 -9.90
C ALA A 4 2.09 -29.16 -8.55
N PRO A 5 1.31 -28.08 -8.45
CA PRO A 5 1.17 -27.28 -7.24
C PRO A 5 0.74 -28.14 -6.06
N ALA A 6 1.41 -27.98 -4.92
CA ALA A 6 0.98 -28.63 -3.69
C ALA A 6 -0.42 -28.14 -3.32
N ARG A 7 -1.35 -29.07 -3.04
CA ARG A 7 -2.67 -28.69 -2.53
C ARG A 7 -2.50 -28.01 -1.16
N PRO A 8 -3.10 -26.82 -0.94
CA PRO A 8 -2.97 -26.14 0.34
C PRO A 8 -3.60 -26.97 1.46
N LEU A 9 -2.89 -27.05 2.59
CA LEU A 9 -3.36 -27.79 3.76
C LEU A 9 -4.61 -27.11 4.34
N PRO A 10 -5.52 -27.84 5.01
CA PRO A 10 -6.71 -27.24 5.64
C PRO A 10 -6.38 -26.08 6.58
N ARG A 11 -5.25 -26.20 7.30
CA ARG A 11 -4.73 -25.15 8.19
C ARG A 11 -4.39 -23.86 7.45
N ASP A 12 -3.75 -23.96 6.28
CA ASP A 12 -3.34 -22.79 5.50
C ASP A 12 -4.57 -22.00 5.01
N ARG A 13 -5.67 -22.69 4.71
CA ARG A 13 -6.94 -22.06 4.34
C ARG A 13 -7.55 -21.26 5.50
N LEU A 14 -7.58 -21.86 6.69
CA LEU A 14 -8.09 -21.18 7.89
C LEU A 14 -7.26 -19.94 8.22
N VAL A 15 -5.92 -20.03 8.09
CA VAL A 15 -5.04 -18.88 8.29
C VAL A 15 -5.30 -17.81 7.24
N ALA A 16 -5.38 -18.17 5.95
CA ALA A 16 -5.66 -17.21 4.88
C ALA A 16 -7.00 -16.47 5.08
N ASP A 17 -8.04 -17.19 5.50
CA ASP A 17 -9.36 -16.64 5.80
C ASP A 17 -9.33 -15.69 7.00
N ALA A 18 -8.62 -16.06 8.06
CA ALA A 18 -8.45 -15.19 9.23
C ALA A 18 -7.70 -13.90 8.86
N LEU A 19 -6.58 -14.01 8.12
CA LEU A 19 -5.84 -12.86 7.62
C LEU A 19 -6.68 -11.97 6.69
N PHE A 20 -7.54 -12.57 5.89
CA PHE A 20 -8.47 -11.85 5.02
C PHE A 20 -9.49 -11.06 5.85
N ALA A 21 -10.16 -11.70 6.81
CA ALA A 21 -11.13 -11.06 7.68
C ALA A 21 -10.51 -9.90 8.48
N VAL A 22 -9.29 -10.09 9.02
CA VAL A 22 -8.55 -9.03 9.71
C VAL A 22 -8.29 -7.85 8.79
N GLN A 23 -7.86 -8.07 7.55
CA GLN A 23 -7.62 -6.97 6.61
C GLN A 23 -8.88 -6.20 6.23
N LEU A 24 -10.02 -6.88 6.08
CA LEU A 24 -11.30 -6.18 5.84
C LEU A 24 -11.67 -5.31 7.04
N GLY A 25 -11.55 -5.85 8.26
CA GLY A 25 -11.80 -5.11 9.49
C GLY A 25 -10.87 -3.91 9.64
N CYS A 26 -9.56 -4.10 9.43
CA CYS A 26 -8.57 -3.02 9.49
C CYS A 26 -8.78 -1.97 8.41
N ALA A 27 -9.19 -2.35 7.19
CA ALA A 27 -9.51 -1.39 6.14
C ALA A 27 -10.66 -0.47 6.57
N LEU A 28 -11.75 -1.05 7.05
CA LEU A 28 -12.91 -0.30 7.54
C LEU A 28 -12.58 0.55 8.77
N LEU A 29 -11.80 0.01 9.71
CA LEU A 29 -11.37 0.73 10.91
C LEU A 29 -10.45 1.90 10.55
N PHE A 30 -9.50 1.69 9.65
CA PHE A 30 -8.62 2.73 9.13
C PHE A 30 -9.47 3.82 8.46
N GLY A 31 -10.20 3.46 7.40
CA GLY A 31 -10.95 4.42 6.61
C GLY A 31 -11.98 5.18 7.41
N GLY A 32 -12.79 4.48 8.20
CA GLY A 32 -13.81 5.10 9.04
C GLY A 32 -13.20 6.05 10.07
N SER A 33 -12.17 5.59 10.81
CA SER A 33 -11.55 6.44 11.82
C SER A 33 -10.77 7.61 11.22
N GLN A 34 -10.05 7.40 10.12
CA GLN A 34 -9.27 8.43 9.44
C GLN A 34 -10.18 9.48 8.79
N ALA A 35 -11.24 9.06 8.07
CA ALA A 35 -12.24 9.98 7.52
C ALA A 35 -12.85 10.86 8.61
N LEU A 36 -13.32 10.26 9.71
CA LEU A 36 -13.90 10.99 10.85
C LEU A 36 -12.89 11.94 11.48
N HIS A 37 -11.65 11.51 11.64
CA HIS A 37 -10.59 12.35 12.21
C HIS A 37 -10.26 13.56 11.33
N MET A 38 -10.24 13.37 10.01
CA MET A 38 -10.03 14.43 9.02
C MET A 38 -11.17 15.45 8.95
N LEU A 39 -12.36 15.14 9.47
CA LEU A 39 -13.42 16.14 9.68
C LEU A 39 -13.07 17.15 10.76
N HIS A 40 -12.16 16.79 11.68
CA HIS A 40 -11.71 17.66 12.76
C HIS A 40 -10.37 18.33 12.43
N THR A 41 -9.36 17.57 12.01
CA THR A 41 -8.02 18.08 11.72
C THR A 41 -7.34 17.32 10.59
N THR A 42 -6.60 18.03 9.74
CA THR A 42 -5.75 17.46 8.68
C THR A 42 -4.28 17.79 8.93
N GLU A 43 -3.92 18.07 10.18
CA GLU A 43 -2.55 18.36 10.58
C GLU A 43 -1.62 17.18 10.27
N GLY A 44 -0.43 17.45 9.73
CA GLY A 44 0.55 16.41 9.42
C GLY A 44 0.25 15.57 8.17
N VAL A 45 -1.00 15.47 7.71
CA VAL A 45 -1.38 14.76 6.48
C VAL A 45 -1.34 15.67 5.24
N SER A 46 -1.20 15.09 4.05
CA SER A 46 -1.06 15.87 2.80
C SER A 46 -1.84 15.23 1.63
N LEU A 47 -2.16 16.04 0.61
CA LEU A 47 -2.89 15.58 -0.58
C LEU A 47 -2.08 14.56 -1.38
N SER A 48 -0.79 14.84 -1.55
CA SER A 48 0.15 13.95 -2.22
C SER A 48 0.28 12.60 -1.52
N TRP A 49 0.20 12.56 -0.18
CA TRP A 49 0.26 11.29 0.56
C TRP A 49 -0.91 10.38 0.20
N PHE A 50 -2.16 10.87 0.28
CA PHE A 50 -3.34 10.09 -0.12
C PHE A 50 -3.34 9.79 -1.62
N GLY A 51 -3.02 10.76 -2.47
CA GLY A 51 -3.01 10.59 -3.93
C GLY A 51 -2.00 9.55 -4.41
N PHE A 52 -0.78 9.55 -3.85
CA PHE A 52 0.22 8.53 -4.17
C PHE A 52 -0.10 7.19 -3.54
N TRP A 53 -0.66 7.16 -2.33
CA TRP A 53 -1.17 5.91 -1.75
C TRP A 53 -2.22 5.26 -2.66
N GLU A 54 -3.15 6.04 -3.20
CA GLU A 54 -4.13 5.54 -4.17
C GLU A 54 -3.45 4.96 -5.43
N ALA A 55 -2.44 5.64 -5.98
CA ALA A 55 -1.66 5.13 -7.10
C ALA A 55 -0.94 3.80 -6.76
N PHE A 56 -0.37 3.68 -5.56
CA PHE A 56 0.21 2.44 -5.05
C PHE A 56 -0.83 1.31 -5.02
N LEU A 57 -2.03 1.58 -4.50
CA LEU A 57 -3.11 0.60 -4.39
C LEU A 57 -3.57 0.12 -5.77
N LEU A 58 -3.71 1.03 -6.74
CA LEU A 58 -4.08 0.68 -8.11
C LEU A 58 -3.04 -0.20 -8.81
N ILE A 59 -1.74 0.07 -8.59
CA ILE A 59 -0.67 -0.78 -9.12
C ILE A 59 -0.75 -2.18 -8.50
N ASN A 60 -0.85 -2.27 -7.18
CA ASN A 60 -0.90 -3.54 -6.47
C ASN A 60 -2.19 -4.32 -6.76
N PHE A 61 -3.33 -3.65 -6.90
CA PHE A 61 -4.58 -4.24 -7.38
C PHE A 61 -4.38 -4.88 -8.75
N ARG A 62 -3.73 -4.19 -9.68
CA ARG A 62 -3.44 -4.74 -11.02
C ARG A 62 -2.45 -5.90 -10.98
N LEU A 63 -1.46 -5.87 -10.08
CA LEU A 63 -0.55 -7.01 -9.85
C LEU A 63 -1.31 -8.22 -9.30
N ALA A 64 -2.17 -8.01 -8.31
CA ALA A 64 -3.02 -9.04 -7.72
C ALA A 64 -3.97 -9.66 -8.76
N LEU A 65 -4.61 -8.85 -9.60
CA LEU A 65 -5.45 -9.34 -10.69
C LEU A 65 -4.67 -10.20 -11.68
N ARG A 66 -3.43 -9.82 -12.02
CA ARG A 66 -2.58 -10.63 -12.91
C ARG A 66 -2.11 -11.91 -12.25
N ALA A 67 -1.74 -11.87 -10.98
CA ALA A 67 -1.39 -13.06 -10.21
C ALA A 67 -2.58 -14.03 -10.13
N HIS A 68 -3.79 -13.52 -9.90
CA HIS A 68 -5.01 -14.31 -9.92
C HIS A 68 -5.30 -14.90 -11.30
N ARG A 69 -5.18 -14.13 -12.38
CA ARG A 69 -5.38 -14.66 -13.75
C ARG A 69 -4.35 -15.72 -14.14
N ALA A 70 -3.10 -15.56 -13.70
CA ALA A 70 -2.05 -16.54 -13.93
C ALA A 70 -2.26 -17.81 -13.09
N TRP A 71 -2.75 -17.64 -11.87
CA TRP A 71 -2.95 -18.73 -10.92
C TRP A 71 -4.14 -18.49 -10.00
N PRO A 72 -5.37 -18.83 -10.44
CA PRO A 72 -6.56 -18.59 -9.64
C PRO A 72 -6.55 -19.42 -8.37
N SER A 73 -6.72 -18.76 -7.23
CA SER A 73 -6.83 -19.41 -5.92
C SER A 73 -7.69 -18.56 -4.98
N ARG A 74 -8.15 -19.16 -3.88
CA ARG A 74 -8.89 -18.43 -2.85
C ARG A 74 -8.09 -17.25 -2.29
N VAL A 75 -6.80 -17.46 -2.01
CA VAL A 75 -5.88 -16.43 -1.49
C VAL A 75 -5.71 -15.27 -2.47
N THR A 76 -5.58 -15.56 -3.77
CA THR A 76 -5.44 -14.50 -4.79
C THR A 76 -6.76 -13.74 -4.98
N THR A 77 -7.92 -14.41 -4.93
CA THR A 77 -9.24 -13.74 -4.92
C THR A 77 -9.40 -12.81 -3.72
N GLN A 78 -9.04 -13.29 -2.52
CA GLN A 78 -9.04 -12.49 -1.30
C GLN A 78 -8.12 -11.27 -1.42
N THR A 79 -6.92 -11.46 -1.96
CA THR A 79 -5.97 -10.37 -2.18
C THR A 79 -6.54 -9.30 -3.12
N VAL A 80 -7.16 -9.71 -4.23
CA VAL A 80 -7.86 -8.81 -5.16
C VAL A 80 -8.98 -8.03 -4.45
N ALA A 81 -9.82 -8.73 -3.67
CA ALA A 81 -10.91 -8.10 -2.94
C ALA A 81 -10.43 -7.07 -1.91
N VAL A 82 -9.36 -7.39 -1.17
CA VAL A 82 -8.79 -6.46 -0.19
C VAL A 82 -8.21 -5.22 -0.89
N TYR A 83 -7.45 -5.38 -1.98
CA TYR A 83 -6.94 -4.20 -2.71
C TYR A 83 -8.07 -3.34 -3.30
N ALA A 84 -9.13 -3.95 -3.80
CA ALA A 84 -10.30 -3.22 -4.27
C ALA A 84 -10.95 -2.40 -3.13
N LEU A 85 -11.13 -3.02 -1.95
CA LEU A 85 -11.66 -2.33 -0.77
C LEU A 85 -10.76 -1.18 -0.33
N TRP A 86 -9.45 -1.40 -0.21
CA TRP A 86 -8.52 -0.34 0.19
C TRP A 86 -8.49 0.81 -0.81
N THR A 87 -8.53 0.52 -2.11
CA THR A 87 -8.60 1.55 -3.16
C THR A 87 -9.86 2.41 -2.96
N ALA A 88 -11.02 1.78 -2.73
CA ALA A 88 -12.25 2.51 -2.47
C ALA A 88 -12.18 3.38 -1.19
N ILE A 89 -11.58 2.85 -0.12
CA ILE A 89 -11.47 3.54 1.17
C ILE A 89 -10.52 4.73 1.09
N ILE A 90 -9.34 4.55 0.50
CA ILE A 90 -8.36 5.63 0.35
C ILE A 90 -8.85 6.69 -0.65
N GLY A 91 -9.54 6.27 -1.71
CA GLY A 91 -10.26 7.19 -2.59
C GLY A 91 -11.33 8.01 -1.86
N LEU A 92 -12.07 7.40 -0.91
CA LEU A 92 -13.04 8.11 -0.07
C LEU A 92 -12.35 9.10 0.89
N ASP A 93 -11.29 8.69 1.56
CA ASP A 93 -10.50 9.56 2.46
C ASP A 93 -9.95 10.78 1.71
N LEU A 94 -9.39 10.57 0.51
CA LEU A 94 -8.94 11.63 -0.36
C LEU A 94 -10.10 12.56 -0.77
N ALA A 95 -11.26 11.99 -1.11
CA ALA A 95 -12.44 12.77 -1.45
C ALA A 95 -12.94 13.63 -0.28
N VAL A 96 -12.97 13.07 0.94
CA VAL A 96 -13.31 13.82 2.18
C VAL A 96 -12.35 14.98 2.37
N MET A 97 -11.04 14.73 2.22
CA MET A 97 -10.00 15.75 2.34
C MET A 97 -10.18 16.89 1.32
N LEU A 98 -10.52 16.56 0.06
CA LEU A 98 -10.78 17.54 -1.00
C LEU A 98 -12.07 18.33 -0.78
N VAL A 99 -13.17 17.66 -0.40
CA VAL A 99 -14.48 18.30 -0.20
C VAL A 99 -14.50 19.24 1.00
N ARG A 100 -13.75 18.93 2.07
CA ARG A 100 -13.63 19.83 3.23
C ARG A 100 -13.02 21.19 2.85
N GLY A 101 -12.29 21.27 1.74
CA GLY A 101 -11.68 22.51 1.23
C GLY A 101 -10.54 23.07 2.10
N GLN A 102 -10.17 22.38 3.18
CA GLN A 102 -9.07 22.78 4.07
C GLN A 102 -7.71 22.27 3.58
N ALA A 103 -7.72 21.21 2.77
CA ALA A 103 -6.51 20.69 2.17
C ALA A 103 -6.02 21.65 1.08
N ARG A 104 -4.85 22.22 1.30
CA ARG A 104 -4.13 23.03 0.31
C ARG A 104 -2.93 22.24 -0.19
N TRP A 105 -2.57 22.47 -1.45
CA TRP A 105 -1.29 21.99 -1.95
C TRP A 105 -0.15 22.73 -1.23
N THR A 106 0.77 22.00 -0.63
CA THR A 106 1.84 22.52 0.22
C THR A 106 3.22 22.30 -0.39
N ASP A 107 4.25 22.86 0.26
CA ASP A 107 5.65 22.58 -0.08
C ASP A 107 6.00 21.09 0.08
N ILE A 108 5.37 20.40 1.04
CA ILE A 108 5.53 18.95 1.21
C ILE A 108 4.94 18.18 0.03
N ASP A 109 3.80 18.62 -0.51
CA ASP A 109 3.22 17.99 -1.68
C ASP A 109 4.12 18.13 -2.91
N THR A 110 4.72 19.32 -3.06
CA THR A 110 5.71 19.60 -4.10
C THR A 110 6.95 18.72 -3.93
N LEU A 111 7.54 18.66 -2.74
CA LEU A 111 8.70 17.81 -2.45
C LEU A 111 8.39 16.34 -2.71
N THR A 112 7.27 15.84 -2.19
CA THR A 112 6.83 14.45 -2.38
C THR A 112 6.70 14.12 -3.86
N THR A 113 6.05 14.99 -4.62
CA THR A 113 5.82 14.81 -6.06
C THR A 113 7.13 14.83 -6.85
N LEU A 114 8.06 15.72 -6.52
CA LEU A 114 9.37 15.78 -7.18
C LEU A 114 10.19 14.53 -6.91
N VAL A 115 10.27 14.07 -5.65
CA VAL A 115 11.05 12.88 -5.28
C VAL A 115 10.42 11.61 -5.88
N ALA A 116 9.09 11.46 -5.78
CA ALA A 116 8.39 10.33 -6.38
C ALA A 116 8.53 10.34 -7.92
N GLY A 117 8.38 11.51 -8.55
CA GLY A 117 8.55 11.69 -9.99
C GLY A 117 9.96 11.36 -10.47
N ALA A 118 10.99 11.78 -9.73
CA ALA A 118 12.38 11.40 -10.01
C ALA A 118 12.59 9.88 -9.89
N GLY A 119 12.03 9.26 -8.85
CA GLY A 119 12.05 7.80 -8.68
C GLY A 119 11.36 7.04 -9.81
N VAL A 120 10.21 7.53 -10.28
CA VAL A 120 9.50 7.01 -11.46
C VAL A 120 10.37 7.14 -12.72
N ALA A 121 10.98 8.30 -12.95
CA ALA A 121 11.86 8.53 -14.10
C ALA A 121 13.07 7.57 -14.10
N VAL A 122 13.73 7.40 -12.94
CA VAL A 122 14.84 6.45 -12.77
C VAL A 122 14.37 5.02 -13.02
N THR A 123 13.21 4.63 -12.48
CA THR A 123 12.65 3.29 -12.68
C THR A 123 12.38 3.00 -14.16
N ILE A 124 11.80 3.95 -14.89
CA ILE A 124 11.52 3.82 -16.32
C ILE A 124 12.81 3.77 -17.13
N ALA A 125 13.80 4.63 -16.82
CA ALA A 125 15.08 4.65 -17.51
C ALA A 125 15.83 3.31 -17.36
N LEU A 126 15.88 2.76 -16.14
CA LEU A 126 16.49 1.46 -15.86
C LEU A 126 15.71 0.31 -16.51
N ALA A 127 14.37 0.36 -16.50
CA ALA A 127 13.55 -0.61 -17.21
C ALA A 127 13.85 -0.62 -18.71
N ARG A 128 13.93 0.56 -19.33
CA ARG A 128 14.27 0.72 -20.75
C ARG A 128 15.68 0.21 -21.06
N ALA A 129 16.67 0.54 -20.23
CA ALA A 129 18.04 0.05 -20.37
C ALA A 129 18.11 -1.48 -20.30
N ARG A 130 17.25 -2.11 -19.50
CA ARG A 130 17.13 -3.57 -19.36
C ARG A 130 16.12 -4.21 -20.31
N ARG A 131 15.58 -3.47 -21.29
CA ARG A 131 14.56 -3.92 -22.26
C ARG A 131 13.30 -4.51 -21.60
N MET A 132 12.95 -3.98 -20.43
CA MET A 132 11.74 -4.34 -19.69
C MET A 132 10.61 -3.37 -20.03
N THR A 133 9.37 -3.86 -20.09
CA THR A 133 8.20 -3.00 -20.29
C THR A 133 7.71 -2.43 -18.96
N ILE A 134 6.93 -1.33 -18.99
CA ILE A 134 6.24 -0.81 -17.79
C ILE A 134 5.18 -1.80 -17.26
N ALA A 135 4.79 -2.78 -18.07
CA ALA A 135 3.94 -3.88 -17.65
C ALA A 135 4.71 -4.99 -16.94
N ASP A 136 6.05 -4.96 -16.91
CA ASP A 136 6.82 -5.95 -16.16
C ASP A 136 6.51 -5.82 -14.64
N PRO A 137 6.25 -6.94 -13.94
CA PRO A 137 5.83 -6.87 -12.55
C PRO A 137 6.89 -6.28 -11.59
N ILE A 138 8.17 -6.43 -11.91
CA ILE A 138 9.26 -5.86 -11.10
C ILE A 138 9.32 -4.34 -11.27
N VAL A 139 9.12 -3.85 -12.50
CA VAL A 139 9.02 -2.41 -12.76
C VAL A 139 7.85 -1.81 -11.97
N ARG A 140 6.70 -2.49 -11.97
CA ARG A 140 5.53 -2.08 -11.17
C ARG A 140 5.79 -2.12 -9.67
N GLY A 141 6.51 -3.13 -9.18
CA GLY A 141 6.94 -3.18 -7.78
C GLY A 141 7.74 -1.95 -7.39
N TRP A 142 8.72 -1.54 -8.21
CA TRP A 142 9.49 -0.31 -7.96
C TRP A 142 8.67 0.97 -8.08
N LEU A 143 7.76 1.07 -9.06
CA LEU A 143 6.84 2.21 -9.14
C LEU A 143 5.97 2.30 -7.87
N ALA A 144 5.48 1.16 -7.37
CA ALA A 144 4.71 1.08 -6.14
C ALA A 144 5.54 1.52 -4.91
N VAL A 145 6.83 1.15 -4.83
CA VAL A 145 7.74 1.64 -3.79
C VAL A 145 7.76 3.18 -3.78
N PHE A 146 7.95 3.81 -4.94
CA PHE A 146 8.00 5.29 -5.02
C PHE A 146 6.65 5.96 -4.73
N PHE A 147 5.53 5.29 -5.00
CA PHE A 147 4.20 5.80 -4.66
C PHE A 147 3.75 5.52 -3.23
N LYS A 148 4.54 4.79 -2.44
CA LYS A 148 4.18 4.50 -1.05
C LYS A 148 5.24 4.93 -0.05
N ALA A 149 6.46 4.46 -0.24
CA ALA A 149 7.53 4.72 0.71
C ALA A 149 7.95 6.19 0.71
N VAL A 150 8.13 6.81 -0.46
CA VAL A 150 8.49 8.24 -0.53
C VAL A 150 7.42 9.13 0.14
N PRO A 151 6.12 9.01 -0.19
CA PRO A 151 5.08 9.77 0.50
C PRO A 151 4.99 9.52 2.00
N GLN A 152 5.27 8.31 2.49
CA GLN A 152 5.30 8.03 3.93
C GLN A 152 6.53 8.64 4.62
N LEU A 153 7.68 8.68 3.95
CA LEU A 153 8.87 9.34 4.47
C LEU A 153 8.73 10.86 4.49
N THR A 154 8.12 11.45 3.46
CA THR A 154 7.80 12.89 3.46
C THR A 154 6.66 13.23 4.42
N LEU A 155 5.70 12.32 4.62
CA LEU A 155 4.70 12.41 5.70
C LEU A 155 5.38 12.47 7.07
N ALA A 156 6.32 11.56 7.35
CA ALA A 156 7.08 11.57 8.60
C ALA A 156 7.77 12.94 8.82
N TRP A 157 8.41 13.46 7.78
CA TRP A 157 9.00 14.81 7.82
C TRP A 157 7.95 15.91 8.07
N ASN A 158 6.77 15.81 7.45
CA ASN A 158 5.70 16.78 7.69
C ASN A 158 5.21 16.73 9.14
N ILE A 159 4.98 15.54 9.68
CA ILE A 159 4.59 15.31 11.07
C ILE A 159 5.61 15.95 12.02
N ALA A 160 6.91 15.75 11.78
CA ALA A 160 7.96 16.38 12.57
C ALA A 160 7.91 17.92 12.56
N ARG A 161 7.40 18.53 11.48
CA ARG A 161 7.35 19.98 11.31
C ARG A 161 6.09 20.64 11.84
N VAL A 162 4.93 20.01 11.62
CA VAL A 162 3.63 20.63 11.85
C VAL A 162 2.76 19.87 12.84
N GLY A 163 3.27 18.76 13.38
CA GLY A 163 2.53 17.86 14.25
C GLY A 163 1.81 16.74 13.50
N GLY A 164 1.44 15.69 14.24
CA GLY A 164 0.82 14.47 13.73
C GLY A 164 -0.70 14.41 13.93
N GLY A 165 -1.31 15.53 14.32
CA GLY A 165 -2.68 15.57 14.83
C GLY A 165 -3.75 15.08 13.87
N GLY A 166 -3.50 15.03 12.56
CA GLY A 166 -4.44 14.56 11.53
C GLY A 166 -4.39 13.06 11.23
N LEU A 167 -3.46 12.30 11.83
CA LEU A 167 -3.47 10.84 11.75
C LEU A 167 -4.32 10.24 12.88
N SER A 168 -5.27 9.38 12.52
CA SER A 168 -6.04 8.60 13.49
C SER A 168 -5.13 7.57 14.17
N PRO A 169 -5.04 7.51 15.52
CA PRO A 169 -4.28 6.47 16.22
C PRO A 169 -4.74 5.05 15.85
N LEU A 170 -6.06 4.87 15.69
CA LEU A 170 -6.63 3.59 15.23
C LEU A 170 -6.22 3.29 13.79
N GLY A 171 -6.13 4.32 12.94
CA GLY A 171 -5.57 4.21 11.59
C GLY A 171 -4.12 3.76 11.60
N VAL A 172 -3.27 4.34 12.45
CA VAL A 172 -1.86 3.97 12.56
C VAL A 172 -1.70 2.48 12.90
N VAL A 173 -2.40 1.99 13.92
CA VAL A 173 -2.37 0.58 14.33
C VAL A 173 -2.96 -0.33 13.25
N ALA A 174 -4.13 0.02 12.70
CA ALA A 174 -4.78 -0.74 11.63
C ALA A 174 -3.88 -0.85 10.38
N GLY A 175 -3.09 0.19 10.09
CA GLY A 175 -2.07 0.20 9.04
C GLY A 175 -1.04 -0.91 9.24
N HIS A 176 -0.37 -0.95 10.39
CA HIS A 176 0.64 -1.99 10.69
C HIS A 176 0.05 -3.41 10.61
N VAL A 177 -1.12 -3.62 11.24
CA VAL A 177 -1.79 -4.93 11.22
C VAL A 177 -2.11 -5.35 9.79
N THR A 178 -2.60 -4.42 8.96
CA THR A 178 -2.91 -4.70 7.55
C THR A 178 -1.68 -5.09 6.77
N ILE A 179 -0.58 -4.34 6.88
CA ILE A 179 0.63 -4.60 6.10
C ILE A 179 1.27 -5.92 6.53
N CYS A 180 1.34 -6.19 7.84
CA CYS A 180 1.84 -7.46 8.37
C CYS A 180 0.99 -8.66 7.90
N THR A 181 -0.33 -8.54 7.96
CA THR A 181 -1.24 -9.61 7.48
C THR A 181 -1.18 -9.79 5.96
N ARG A 182 -0.98 -8.70 5.19
CA ARG A 182 -0.72 -8.77 3.75
C ARG A 182 0.56 -9.50 3.42
N LEU A 183 1.67 -9.19 4.11
CA LEU A 183 2.93 -9.91 3.97
C LEU A 183 2.76 -11.41 4.30
N GLY A 184 1.97 -11.73 5.33
CA GLY A 184 1.59 -13.10 5.66
C GLY A 184 0.83 -13.80 4.53
N GLN A 185 -0.20 -13.17 3.97
CA GLN A 185 -0.95 -13.73 2.83
C GLN A 185 -0.08 -13.89 1.58
N LEU A 186 0.83 -12.96 1.33
CA LEU A 186 1.76 -13.05 0.21
C LEU A 186 2.73 -14.22 0.40
N GLY A 187 3.20 -14.43 1.63
CA GLY A 187 3.99 -15.61 2.01
C GLY A 187 3.25 -16.92 1.75
N LEU A 188 1.96 -17.01 2.12
CA LEU A 188 1.12 -18.17 1.80
C LEU A 188 0.96 -18.34 0.29
N ALA A 189 0.68 -17.27 -0.45
CA ALA A 189 0.52 -17.31 -1.90
C ALA A 189 1.81 -17.73 -2.63
N ILE A 190 2.99 -17.36 -2.11
CA ILE A 190 4.29 -17.80 -2.61
C ILE A 190 4.53 -19.28 -2.27
N ARG A 191 4.17 -19.74 -1.08
CA ARG A 191 4.26 -21.17 -0.72
C ARG A 191 3.36 -22.04 -1.60
N GLU A 192 2.17 -21.56 -1.96
CA GLU A 192 1.22 -22.31 -2.81
C GLU A 192 1.64 -22.38 -4.29
N ALA A 193 2.17 -21.30 -4.85
CA ALA A 193 2.36 -21.17 -6.30
C ALA A 193 3.81 -20.85 -6.74
N GLY A 194 4.74 -20.78 -5.79
CA GLY A 194 6.13 -20.44 -6.02
C GLY A 194 6.41 -18.94 -6.15
N PHE A 195 7.69 -18.61 -6.33
CA PHE A 195 8.17 -17.26 -6.58
C PHE A 195 8.02 -16.90 -8.06
N ASP A 196 6.92 -16.22 -8.40
CA ASP A 196 6.81 -15.53 -9.70
C ASP A 196 7.08 -14.02 -9.58
N ARG A 197 7.30 -13.38 -10.73
CA ARG A 197 7.65 -11.96 -10.82
C ARG A 197 6.58 -11.04 -10.23
N ASN A 198 5.29 -11.36 -10.35
CA ASN A 198 4.20 -10.58 -9.74
C ASN A 198 4.25 -10.64 -8.22
N ARG A 199 4.41 -11.85 -7.67
CA ARG A 199 4.54 -12.04 -6.22
C ARG A 199 5.78 -11.32 -5.67
N LEU A 200 6.90 -11.37 -6.39
CA LEU A 200 8.13 -10.65 -6.01
C LEU A 200 7.94 -9.13 -6.08
N GLY A 201 7.31 -8.62 -7.15
CA GLY A 201 6.99 -7.19 -7.30
C GLY A 201 6.11 -6.67 -6.17
N SER A 202 5.06 -7.42 -5.80
CA SER A 202 4.22 -7.08 -4.65
C SER A 202 4.99 -7.15 -3.33
N ALA A 203 5.81 -8.18 -3.11
CA ALA A 203 6.59 -8.34 -1.88
C ALA A 203 7.54 -7.16 -1.64
N LEU A 204 8.26 -6.76 -2.69
CA LEU A 204 9.14 -5.59 -2.65
C LEU A 204 8.38 -4.34 -2.20
N SER A 205 7.20 -4.10 -2.79
CA SER A 205 6.42 -2.90 -2.49
C SER A 205 5.83 -2.91 -1.09
N GLU A 206 5.42 -4.08 -0.57
CA GLU A 206 4.84 -4.20 0.76
C GLU A 206 5.89 -4.15 1.87
N VAL A 207 7.09 -4.69 1.63
CA VAL A 207 8.21 -4.53 2.57
C VAL A 207 8.62 -3.06 2.67
N ALA A 208 8.71 -2.37 1.53
CA ALA A 208 9.00 -0.94 1.53
C ALA A 208 7.91 -0.15 2.27
N ASN A 209 6.63 -0.48 2.02
CA ASN A 209 5.48 0.11 2.71
C ASN A 209 5.57 -0.04 4.23
N GLU A 210 5.86 -1.24 4.76
CA GLU A 210 5.99 -1.43 6.21
C GLU A 210 7.16 -0.62 6.77
N ALA A 211 8.32 -0.69 6.12
CA ALA A 211 9.52 -0.01 6.59
C ALA A 211 9.31 1.51 6.69
N SER A 212 8.72 2.13 5.66
CA SER A 212 8.42 3.56 5.70
C SER A 212 7.25 3.91 6.64
N TRP A 213 6.28 3.02 6.82
CA TRP A 213 5.21 3.23 7.80
C TRP A 213 5.74 3.19 9.23
N ILE A 214 6.66 2.29 9.55
CA ILE A 214 7.37 2.28 10.85
C ILE A 214 8.05 3.62 11.10
N VAL A 215 8.75 4.18 10.11
CA VAL A 215 9.40 5.50 10.25
C VAL A 215 8.36 6.59 10.54
N ALA A 216 7.26 6.63 9.78
CA ALA A 216 6.18 7.60 10.01
C ALA A 216 5.57 7.45 11.41
N THR A 217 5.30 6.23 11.86
CA THR A 217 4.76 5.94 13.20
C THR A 217 5.72 6.35 14.30
N VAL A 218 7.02 6.08 14.17
CA VAL A 218 8.02 6.50 15.17
C VAL A 218 8.04 8.03 15.29
N VAL A 219 8.07 8.74 14.17
CA VAL A 219 8.05 10.21 14.21
C VAL A 219 6.73 10.73 14.79
N TRP A 220 5.60 10.11 14.45
CA TRP A 220 4.29 10.44 15.01
C TRP A 220 4.20 10.24 16.53
N LEU A 221 4.88 9.24 17.09
CA LEU A 221 4.91 9.01 18.54
C LEU A 221 5.78 10.03 19.30
N LEU A 222 6.69 10.72 18.62
CA LEU A 222 7.67 11.63 19.24
C LEU A 222 7.22 13.10 19.26
N VAL A 223 6.12 13.43 18.58
CA VAL A 223 5.61 14.80 18.40
C VAL A 223 4.22 14.91 19.00
#